data_AF-A0A147JAV2-F1
#
_entry.id   AF-A0A147JAV2-F1
#
_cell.length_a   1.000
_cell.length_b   1.000
_cell.length_c   1.000
_cell.angle_alpha   90.00
_cell.angle_beta   90.00
_cell.angle_gamma   90.00
#
_symmetry.space_group_name_H-M   'P 1'
#
loop_
_entity.id
_entity.type
_entity.pdbx_description
1 polymer ?
#
loop_
_entity_poly.entity_id
_entity_poly.type
_entity_poly.pdbx_seq_one_letter_code
_entity_poly.pdbx_strand_id
1 'polypeptide(L)'
;MITGLRAAGIPAAYASGYIRTLPPPGQARLVGADATHAWVLIWGGPQAGWVGVDPTNGIWMAGDHIIVAVGRDYAEIAPVDGVVLGSGAQKMDVSVDVAPVERADTPEAALSD
;
A
#
# COMPACT_ATOMS: atom_id res chain seq x y z
N MET A 1 -10.69 -2.23 -12.11
CA MET A 1 -11.27 -1.08 -11.38
C MET A 1 -10.81 0.26 -11.95
N ILE A 2 -9.50 0.59 -11.94
CA ILE A 2 -8.97 1.89 -12.43
C ILE A 2 -9.48 2.28 -13.82
N THR A 3 -9.37 1.38 -14.80
CA THR A 3 -9.84 1.65 -16.18
C THR A 3 -11.32 2.00 -16.24
N GLY A 4 -12.15 1.29 -15.46
CA GLY A 4 -13.59 1.55 -15.38
C GLY A 4 -13.93 2.89 -14.75
N LEU A 5 -13.24 3.27 -13.67
CA LEU A 5 -13.40 4.58 -13.03
C LEU A 5 -13.01 5.71 -13.99
N ARG A 6 -11.86 5.59 -14.65
CA ARG A 6 -11.39 6.58 -15.62
C ARG A 6 -12.33 6.70 -16.82
N ALA A 7 -12.87 5.58 -17.31
CA ALA A 7 -13.88 5.59 -18.38
C ALA A 7 -15.18 6.29 -17.96
N ALA A 8 -15.52 6.26 -16.66
CA ALA A 8 -16.63 7.00 -16.08
C ALA A 8 -16.31 8.48 -15.76
N GLY A 9 -15.12 8.98 -16.15
CA GLY A 9 -14.69 10.36 -15.88
C GLY A 9 -14.20 10.61 -14.46
N ILE A 10 -13.97 9.55 -13.67
CA ILE A 10 -13.50 9.65 -12.29
C ILE A 10 -11.97 9.51 -12.28
N PRO A 11 -11.21 10.52 -11.81
CA PRO A 11 -9.77 10.38 -11.67
C PRO A 11 -9.44 9.29 -10.65
N ALA A 12 -8.61 8.34 -11.07
CA ALA A 12 -8.18 7.21 -10.26
C ALA A 12 -6.68 6.98 -10.43
N ALA A 13 -6.00 6.55 -9.37
CA ALA A 13 -4.59 6.20 -9.36
C ALA A 13 -4.38 4.80 -8.74
N TYR A 14 -3.29 4.16 -9.14
CA TYR A 14 -2.82 2.91 -8.59
C TYR A 14 -1.90 3.20 -7.41
N ALA A 15 -2.16 2.61 -6.26
CA ALA A 15 -1.28 2.68 -5.10
C ALA A 15 -0.78 1.28 -4.76
N SER A 16 0.50 1.19 -4.40
CA SER A 16 1.13 -0.04 -3.94
C SER A 16 1.94 0.21 -2.67
N GLY A 17 2.04 -0.83 -1.85
CA GLY A 17 2.81 -0.80 -0.62
C GLY A 17 2.50 -2.04 0.21
N TYR A 18 2.30 -1.87 1.51
CA TYR A 18 2.10 -2.97 2.44
C TYR A 18 0.81 -2.81 3.21
N ILE A 19 0.23 -3.93 3.64
CA ILE A 19 -0.88 -3.93 4.58
C ILE A 19 -0.50 -4.68 5.85
N ARG A 20 -1.01 -4.22 6.99
CA ARG A 20 -0.92 -4.98 8.23
C ARG A 20 -2.01 -6.05 8.24
N THR A 21 -1.61 -7.32 8.27
CA THR A 21 -2.56 -8.44 8.38
C THR A 21 -2.68 -8.93 9.82
N LEU A 22 -3.89 -8.96 10.36
CA LEU A 22 -4.14 -9.56 11.67
C LEU A 22 -4.59 -11.01 11.49
N PRO A 23 -3.90 -12.00 12.10
CA PRO A 23 -4.37 -13.38 12.03
C PRO A 23 -5.70 -13.52 12.77
N PRO A 24 -6.54 -14.49 12.39
CA PRO A 24 -7.70 -14.88 13.19
C PRO A 24 -7.29 -15.20 14.64
N PRO A 25 -8.17 -14.96 15.63
CA PRO A 25 -7.87 -15.27 17.03
C PRO A 25 -7.35 -16.70 17.20
N GLY A 26 -6.21 -16.85 17.87
CA GLY A 26 -5.57 -18.14 18.14
C GLY A 26 -4.73 -18.71 16.99
N GLN A 27 -4.58 -18.00 15.87
CA GLN A 27 -3.68 -18.38 14.78
C GLN A 27 -2.42 -17.54 14.78
N ALA A 28 -1.30 -18.16 14.40
CA ALA A 28 -0.06 -17.43 14.16
C ALA A 28 -0.20 -16.53 12.93
N ARG A 29 0.47 -15.37 12.93
CA ARG A 29 0.55 -14.50 11.76
C ARG A 29 1.23 -15.27 10.63
N LEU A 30 0.64 -15.21 9.44
CA LEU A 30 1.22 -15.84 8.25
C LEU A 30 2.41 -15.00 7.77
N VAL A 31 3.61 -15.61 7.74
CA VAL A 31 4.81 -14.96 7.21
C VAL A 31 4.60 -14.72 5.71
N GLY A 32 4.75 -13.46 5.28
CA GLY A 32 4.51 -13.04 3.90
C GLY A 32 3.07 -12.62 3.60
N ALA A 33 2.13 -12.67 4.55
CA ALA A 33 0.81 -12.06 4.38
C ALA A 33 0.88 -10.53 4.27
N ASP A 34 1.94 -9.92 4.81
CA ASP A 34 2.26 -8.50 4.65
C ASP A 34 3.20 -8.23 3.46
N ALA A 35 3.24 -9.13 2.47
CA ALA A 35 3.93 -8.87 1.22
C ALA A 35 3.31 -7.65 0.49
N THR A 36 3.80 -7.36 -0.72
CA THR A 36 3.32 -6.22 -1.49
C THR A 36 1.82 -6.33 -1.76
N HIS A 37 1.09 -5.27 -1.48
CA HIS A 37 -0.33 -5.12 -1.78
C HIS A 37 -0.57 -3.94 -2.71
N ALA A 38 -1.75 -3.91 -3.32
CA ALA A 38 -2.16 -2.84 -4.20
C ALA A 38 -3.65 -2.52 -4.07
N TRP A 39 -3.97 -1.24 -4.21
CA TRP A 39 -5.32 -0.71 -4.11
C TRP A 39 -5.50 0.50 -5.03
N VAL A 40 -6.70 1.08 -5.00
CA VAL A 40 -7.07 2.18 -5.89
C VAL A 40 -7.28 3.45 -5.08
N LEU A 41 -6.66 4.55 -5.50
CA LEU A 41 -7.02 5.89 -5.02
C LEU A 41 -8.02 6.52 -5.99
N ILE A 42 -9.05 7.16 -5.47
CA ILE A 42 -10.12 7.81 -6.21
C ILE A 42 -10.16 9.28 -5.80
N TRP A 43 -10.22 10.20 -6.77
CA TRP A 43 -10.35 11.62 -6.46
C TRP A 43 -11.81 11.97 -6.13
N GLY A 44 -12.06 12.35 -4.88
CA GLY A 44 -13.37 12.77 -4.37
C GLY A 44 -13.65 14.26 -4.49
N GLY A 45 -12.80 15.03 -5.19
CA GLY A 45 -12.93 16.48 -5.31
C GLY A 45 -12.14 17.26 -4.24
N PRO A 46 -12.16 18.61 -4.30
CA PRO A 46 -11.33 19.46 -3.44
C PRO A 46 -11.54 19.28 -1.93
N GLN A 47 -12.73 18.88 -1.51
CA GLN A 47 -13.09 18.72 -0.10
C GLN A 47 -12.66 17.35 0.46
N ALA A 48 -12.78 16.29 -0.34
CA ALA A 48 -12.48 14.93 0.09
C ALA A 48 -11.05 14.47 -0.25
N GLY A 49 -10.43 15.08 -1.26
CA GLY A 49 -9.11 14.70 -1.73
C GLY A 49 -9.09 13.30 -2.36
N TRP A 50 -7.96 12.61 -2.24
CA TRP A 50 -7.81 11.22 -2.66
C TRP A 50 -8.32 10.27 -1.57
N VAL A 51 -9.22 9.37 -1.96
CA VAL A 51 -9.79 8.34 -1.09
C VAL A 51 -9.37 6.97 -1.58
N GLY A 52 -8.83 6.13 -0.70
CA GLY A 52 -8.38 4.78 -1.07
C GLY A 52 -9.46 3.72 -0.91
N VAL A 53 -9.55 2.81 -1.87
CA VAL A 53 -10.42 1.62 -1.86
C VAL A 53 -9.58 0.39 -2.13
N ASP A 54 -9.70 -0.61 -1.27
CA ASP A 54 -9.09 -1.92 -1.42
C ASP A 54 -10.15 -2.91 -1.93
N PRO A 55 -10.24 -3.11 -3.26
CA PRO A 55 -11.25 -4.00 -3.84
C PRO A 55 -10.98 -5.48 -3.55
N THR A 56 -9.74 -5.85 -3.20
CA THR A 56 -9.38 -7.23 -2.85
C THR A 56 -10.03 -7.62 -1.53
N ASN A 57 -10.02 -6.71 -0.57
CA ASN A 57 -10.59 -6.93 0.77
C ASN A 57 -12.00 -6.36 0.93
N GLY A 58 -12.49 -5.58 -0.04
CA GLY A 58 -13.83 -4.97 0.01
C GLY A 58 -13.96 -3.87 1.07
N ILE A 59 -12.86 -3.18 1.38
CA ILE A 59 -12.78 -2.16 2.44
C ILE A 59 -12.23 -0.84 1.91
N TRP A 60 -12.42 0.22 2.70
CA TRP A 60 -11.71 1.48 2.51
C TRP A 60 -10.26 1.35 2.98
N MET A 61 -9.36 2.07 2.32
CA MET A 61 -7.98 2.26 2.79
C MET A 61 -7.99 2.96 4.15
N ALA A 62 -7.22 2.43 5.11
CA ALA A 62 -7.12 2.98 6.46
C ALA A 62 -5.66 2.98 6.93
N GLY A 63 -5.44 3.18 8.24
CA GLY A 63 -4.09 3.26 8.82
C GLY A 63 -3.24 1.99 8.66
N ASP A 64 -3.84 0.87 8.31
CA ASP A 64 -3.15 -0.39 8.04
C ASP A 64 -2.59 -0.50 6.61
N HIS A 65 -2.90 0.45 5.72
CA HIS A 65 -2.38 0.53 4.36
C HIS A 65 -1.21 1.52 4.29
N ILE A 66 0.01 1.00 4.20
CA ILE A 66 1.23 1.79 4.09
C ILE A 66 1.52 2.02 2.61
N ILE A 67 1.26 3.23 2.12
CA ILE A 67 1.59 3.62 0.74
C ILE A 67 3.12 3.69 0.60
N VAL A 68 3.65 2.95 -0.39
CA VAL A 68 5.06 3.05 -0.79
C VAL A 68 5.20 3.82 -2.10
N ALA A 69 4.28 3.60 -3.06
CA ALA A 69 4.29 4.27 -4.35
C ALA A 69 2.87 4.50 -4.90
N VAL A 70 2.73 5.53 -5.73
CA VAL A 70 1.49 5.89 -6.43
C VAL A 70 1.82 6.20 -7.89
N GLY A 71 1.05 5.61 -8.81
CA GLY A 71 1.22 5.77 -10.25
C GLY A 71 -0.09 5.64 -11.01
N ARG A 72 -0.03 5.71 -12.34
CA ARG A 72 -1.19 5.53 -13.23
C ARG A 72 -1.66 4.08 -13.26
N ASP A 73 -0.73 3.13 -13.19
CA ASP A 73 -0.97 1.69 -13.16
C ASP A 73 0.27 0.98 -12.58
N TYR A 74 0.27 -0.35 -12.60
CA TYR A 74 1.36 -1.17 -12.08
C TYR A 74 2.69 -0.92 -12.79
N ALA A 75 2.69 -0.63 -14.10
CA ALA A 75 3.93 -0.52 -14.87
C ALA A 75 4.76 0.70 -14.46
N GLU A 76 4.15 1.73 -13.88
CA GLU A 76 4.90 2.91 -13.41
C GLU A 76 5.57 2.71 -12.05
N ILE A 77 5.06 1.78 -11.24
CA ILE A 77 5.47 1.63 -9.84
C ILE A 77 5.71 0.18 -9.44
N ALA A 78 6.03 -0.67 -10.41
CA ALA A 78 6.39 -2.05 -10.15
C ALA A 78 7.62 -2.09 -9.22
N PRO A 79 7.59 -2.86 -8.11
CA PRO A 79 8.72 -2.95 -7.18
C PRO A 79 10.01 -3.45 -7.84
N VAL A 80 9.87 -4.30 -8.88
CA VAL A 80 10.94 -4.80 -9.73
C VAL A 80 10.40 -4.84 -11.16
N ASP A 81 11.11 -4.22 -12.10
CA ASP A 81 10.79 -4.24 -13.52
C ASP A 81 12.08 -4.30 -14.37
N GLY A 82 11.98 -4.79 -15.59
CA GLY A 82 13.08 -4.92 -16.54
C GLY A 82 13.56 -6.36 -16.76
N VAL A 83 14.75 -6.49 -17.35
CA VAL A 83 15.33 -7.78 -17.77
C VAL A 83 16.68 -7.99 -17.09
N VAL A 84 16.85 -9.15 -16.45
CA VAL A 84 18.13 -9.60 -15.89
C VAL A 84 18.77 -10.60 -16.86
N LEU A 85 19.96 -10.26 -17.37
CA LEU A 85 20.78 -11.14 -18.20
C LEU A 85 22.01 -11.61 -17.40
N GLY A 86 22.11 -12.90 -17.12
CA GLY A 86 23.22 -13.48 -16.39
C GLY A 86 23.25 -15.00 -16.51
N SER A 87 24.42 -15.60 -16.28
CA SER A 87 24.61 -17.06 -16.24
C SER A 87 24.77 -17.53 -14.80
N GLY A 88 24.19 -18.69 -14.45
CA GLY A 88 24.28 -19.28 -13.12
C GLY A 88 22.96 -19.28 -12.36
N ALA A 89 22.93 -19.94 -11.20
CA ALA A 89 21.73 -20.03 -10.36
C ALA A 89 21.47 -18.69 -9.64
N GLN A 90 20.20 -18.30 -9.59
CA GLN A 90 19.71 -17.12 -8.86
C GLN A 90 18.83 -17.58 -7.70
N LYS A 91 18.98 -16.95 -6.53
CA LYS A 91 18.10 -17.16 -5.37
C LYS A 91 17.70 -15.82 -4.79
N MET A 92 16.41 -15.65 -4.52
CA MET A 92 15.87 -14.47 -3.85
C MET A 92 14.93 -14.93 -2.73
N ASP A 93 15.17 -14.42 -1.52
CA ASP A 93 14.32 -14.64 -0.36
C ASP A 93 13.82 -13.27 0.10
N VAL A 94 12.50 -13.10 0.24
CA VAL A 94 11.86 -11.84 0.64
C VAL A 94 10.89 -12.12 1.79
N SER A 95 10.95 -11.32 2.84
CA SER A 95 10.02 -11.35 3.97
C SER A 95 9.72 -9.93 4.42
N VAL A 96 8.46 -9.68 4.77
CA VAL A 96 7.97 -8.38 5.24
C VAL A 96 7.08 -8.63 6.46
N ASP A 97 7.21 -7.76 7.46
CA ASP A 97 6.32 -7.67 8.61
C ASP A 97 5.97 -6.20 8.85
N VAL A 98 4.71 -5.95 9.18
CA VAL A 98 4.18 -4.62 9.48
C VAL A 98 3.68 -4.60 10.92
N ALA A 99 4.35 -3.82 11.74
CA ALA A 99 4.03 -3.61 13.15
C ALA A 99 3.60 -2.16 13.42
N PRO A 100 2.65 -1.93 14.36
CA PRO A 100 2.33 -0.60 14.84
C PRO A 100 3.56 0.06 15.46
N VAL A 101 3.72 1.36 15.25
CA VAL A 101 4.71 2.17 15.97
C VAL A 101 4.03 2.76 17.19
N GLU A 102 4.57 2.49 18.38
CA GLU A 102 4.17 3.23 19.59
C GLU A 102 4.62 4.68 19.44
N ARG A 103 3.67 5.61 19.53
CA ARG A 103 4.00 7.04 19.50
C ARG A 103 4.79 7.36 20.77
N ALA A 104 6.07 7.70 20.65
CA ALA A 104 6.79 8.32 21.74
C ALA A 104 6.11 9.66 22.05
N ASP A 105 5.69 9.86 23.29
CA ASP A 105 5.17 11.13 23.79
C ASP A 105 6.26 12.19 23.62
N THR A 106 6.21 12.93 22.50
CA THR A 106 7.00 14.15 22.35
C THR A 106 6.28 15.22 23.15
N PRO A 107 6.87 15.76 24.22
CA PRO A 107 6.20 16.80 25.02
C PRO A 107 5.90 18.01 24.13
N GLU A 108 4.64 18.44 24.16
CA GLU A 108 4.09 19.65 23.54
C GLU A 108 4.66 20.90 24.23
N ALA A 109 5.98 21.14 24.13
CA ALA A 109 6.65 22.21 24.87
C ALA A 109 7.75 22.93 24.07
N ALA A 110 7.68 22.96 22.73
CA ALA A 110 8.71 23.64 21.92
C ALA A 110 8.17 24.43 20.72
N LEU A 111 6.88 24.80 20.71
CA LEU A 111 6.32 25.71 19.71
C LEU A 111 5.49 26.81 20.40
N SER A 112 6.14 27.56 21.27
CA SER A 112 5.72 28.90 21.65
C SER A 112 6.94 29.80 21.63
N ASP A 113 7.17 30.46 20.49
CA ASP A 113 7.89 31.72 20.35
C ASP A 113 7.31 32.47 19.12
#